data_AF-A0A6B9Z5F6-F1
#
_entry.id   AF-A0A6B9Z5F6-F1
#
_cell.length_a   1.000
_cell.length_b   1.000
_cell.length_c   1.000
_cell.angle_alpha   90.00
_cell.angle_beta   90.00
_cell.angle_gamma   90.00
#
_symmetry.space_group_name_H-M   'P 1'
#
loop_
_entity.id
_entity.type
_entity.pdbx_description
1 polymer ?
#
loop_
_entity_poly.entity_id
_entity_poly.type
_entity_poly.pdbx_seq_one_letter_code
_entity_poly.pdbx_strand_id
1 'polypeptide(L)'
;MKQLFLSALFFCFATTGFAQSNLVSYDDLSYLLHNNIYKADTFFTAKGYKLLKKDVKKNVRKYNLDIPGGTYININLRSDGKRMFVEFDTNELAQYNMIYNSISQYVDKESATPDVQTFNVKDLGVIYIMADDAVPYNPTRREYTIRIVADKNITAYD
;
A
#
# COMPACT_ATOMS: atom_id res chain seq x y z
N MET A 1 3.64 -17.01 45.29
CA MET A 1 4.03 -17.65 44.00
C MET A 1 3.00 -17.45 42.88
N LYS A 2 1.67 -17.45 43.13
CA LYS A 2 0.66 -17.22 42.07
C LYS A 2 0.71 -15.84 41.39
N GLN A 3 1.12 -14.80 42.12
CA GLN A 3 1.19 -13.44 41.57
C GLN A 3 2.35 -13.24 40.57
N LEU A 4 3.50 -13.91 40.77
CA LEU A 4 4.63 -13.84 39.83
C LEU A 4 4.31 -14.46 38.47
N PHE A 5 3.48 -15.51 38.46
CA PHE A 5 3.01 -16.14 37.21
C PHE A 5 2.05 -15.24 36.43
N LEU A 6 1.18 -14.48 37.12
CA LEU A 6 0.27 -13.54 36.47
C LEU A 6 1.02 -12.35 35.86
N SER A 7 2.04 -11.83 36.55
CA SER A 7 2.88 -10.74 36.05
C SER A 7 3.70 -11.15 34.82
N ALA A 8 4.23 -12.37 34.81
CA ALA A 8 4.95 -12.91 33.66
C ALA A 8 4.03 -13.15 32.44
N LEU A 9 2.78 -13.56 32.68
CA LEU A 9 1.79 -13.73 31.61
C LEU A 9 1.47 -12.38 30.94
N PHE A 10 1.25 -11.31 31.71
CA PHE A 10 0.97 -9.98 31.18
C PHE A 10 2.17 -9.38 30.41
N PHE A 11 3.40 -9.69 30.80
CA PHE A 11 4.60 -9.24 30.08
C PHE A 11 4.72 -9.86 28.68
N CYS A 12 4.29 -11.12 28.50
CA CYS A 12 4.29 -11.80 27.21
C CYS A 12 3.16 -11.33 26.26
N PHE A 13 2.04 -10.81 26.79
CA PHE A 13 0.98 -10.22 25.96
C PHE A 13 1.28 -8.78 25.54
N ALA A 14 2.08 -8.04 26.32
CA ALA A 14 2.50 -6.69 25.94
C ALA A 14 3.50 -6.68 24.76
N THR A 15 4.26 -7.76 24.56
CA THR A 15 5.27 -7.85 23.48
C THR A 15 4.70 -8.39 22.16
N THR A 16 3.51 -8.98 22.15
CA THR A 16 2.85 -9.48 20.92
C THR A 16 1.84 -8.49 20.32
N GLY A 17 1.64 -7.34 20.98
CA GLY A 17 0.57 -6.38 20.65
C GLY A 17 0.78 -5.48 19.42
N PHE A 18 1.97 -5.41 18.81
CA PHE A 18 2.21 -4.45 17.71
C PHE A 18 3.25 -4.93 16.68
N ALA A 19 3.12 -6.17 16.19
CA ALA A 19 3.70 -6.49 14.88
C ALA A 19 2.71 -6.05 13.78
N GLN A 20 2.37 -4.76 13.71
CA GLN A 20 1.62 -4.24 12.58
C GLN A 20 2.54 -4.35 11.36
N SER A 21 2.12 -5.14 10.36
CA SER A 21 2.90 -5.28 9.13
C SER A 21 3.14 -3.89 8.52
N ASN A 22 4.39 -3.61 8.17
CA ASN A 22 4.79 -2.38 7.47
C ASN A 22 4.23 -2.35 6.03
N LEU A 23 3.62 -3.44 5.57
CA LEU A 23 2.96 -3.51 4.27
C LEU A 23 1.64 -2.73 4.28
N VAL A 24 1.22 -2.25 3.11
CA VAL A 24 -0.06 -1.57 2.92
C VAL A 24 -1.13 -2.59 2.54
N SER A 25 -2.14 -2.74 3.40
CA SER A 25 -3.27 -3.63 3.18
C SER A 25 -4.38 -2.98 2.34
N TYR A 26 -5.42 -3.75 2.03
CA TYR A 26 -6.64 -3.23 1.40
C TYR A 26 -7.33 -2.16 2.26
N ASP A 27 -7.45 -2.39 3.57
CA ASP A 27 -8.11 -1.44 4.47
C ASP A 27 -7.32 -0.14 4.59
N ASP A 28 -6.00 -0.24 4.58
CA ASP A 28 -5.10 0.90 4.50
C ASP A 28 -5.32 1.73 3.23
N LEU A 29 -5.48 1.06 2.07
CA LEU A 29 -5.80 1.73 0.81
C LEU A 29 -7.15 2.43 0.88
N SER A 30 -8.18 1.74 1.37
CA SER A 30 -9.49 2.32 1.58
C SER A 30 -9.42 3.55 2.48
N TYR A 31 -8.71 3.45 3.61
CA TYR A 31 -8.45 4.59 4.48
C TYR A 31 -7.78 5.75 3.73
N LEU A 32 -6.70 5.50 3.00
CA LEU A 32 -5.97 6.54 2.27
C LEU A 32 -6.85 7.23 1.21
N LEU A 33 -7.61 6.48 0.43
CA LEU A 33 -8.45 7.05 -0.64
C LEU A 33 -9.61 7.90 -0.09
N HIS A 34 -10.11 7.59 1.10
CA HIS A 34 -11.18 8.34 1.76
C HIS A 34 -10.69 9.54 2.58
N ASN A 35 -9.38 9.67 2.79
CA ASN A 35 -8.80 10.72 3.62
C ASN A 35 -7.94 11.68 2.80
N ASN A 36 -7.81 12.91 3.29
CA ASN A 36 -6.94 13.89 2.65
C ASN A 36 -5.47 13.44 2.65
N ILE A 37 -4.73 13.78 1.59
CA ILE A 37 -3.28 13.56 1.47
C ILE A 37 -2.50 14.12 2.66
N TYR A 38 -3.04 15.08 3.42
CA TYR A 38 -2.42 15.57 4.66
C TYR A 38 -2.26 14.50 5.75
N LYS A 39 -3.14 13.49 5.80
CA LYS A 39 -3.03 12.38 6.76
C LYS A 39 -2.02 11.31 6.35
N ALA A 40 -1.58 11.32 5.09
CA ALA A 40 -0.66 10.32 4.56
C ALA A 40 0.70 10.33 5.26
N ASP A 41 1.24 11.49 5.64
CA ASP A 41 2.56 11.54 6.30
C ASP A 41 2.55 10.76 7.62
N THR A 42 1.56 11.00 8.46
CA THR A 42 1.41 10.30 9.75
C THR A 42 1.20 8.81 9.54
N PHE A 43 0.31 8.45 8.61
CA PHE A 43 0.01 7.06 8.27
C PHE A 43 1.28 6.29 7.82
N PHE A 44 2.02 6.84 6.86
CA PHE A 44 3.19 6.18 6.28
C PHE A 44 4.37 6.16 7.24
N THR A 45 4.56 7.23 8.02
CA THR A 45 5.61 7.26 9.06
C THR A 45 5.34 6.21 10.14
N ALA A 46 4.08 6.04 10.56
CA ALA A 46 3.70 5.02 11.54
C ALA A 46 3.94 3.58 11.03
N LYS A 47 3.85 3.35 9.71
CA LYS A 47 4.21 2.08 9.06
C LYS A 47 5.70 1.94 8.74
N GLY A 48 6.54 2.91 9.14
CA GLY A 48 7.99 2.84 8.94
C GLY A 48 8.50 3.32 7.58
N TYR A 49 7.65 3.92 6.74
CA TYR A 49 8.08 4.49 5.47
C TYR A 49 8.82 5.82 5.69
N LYS A 50 9.82 6.07 4.85
CA LYS A 50 10.54 7.33 4.76
C LYS A 50 9.90 8.22 3.69
N LEU A 51 9.62 9.48 4.03
CA LEU A 51 9.20 10.49 3.06
C LEU A 51 10.39 10.90 2.18
N LEU A 52 10.34 10.59 0.88
CA LEU A 52 11.38 10.94 -0.10
C LEU A 52 11.13 12.31 -0.74
N LYS A 53 9.87 12.65 -1.01
CA LYS A 53 9.49 13.90 -1.67
C LYS A 53 8.14 14.39 -1.18
N LYS A 54 8.05 15.71 -0.95
CA LYS A 54 6.79 16.41 -0.65
C LYS A 54 6.71 17.68 -1.50
N ASP A 55 5.81 17.69 -2.47
CA ASP A 55 5.51 18.85 -3.31
C ASP A 55 4.10 19.35 -2.97
N VAL A 56 4.06 20.40 -2.15
CA VAL A 56 2.79 20.98 -1.68
C VAL A 56 2.03 21.66 -2.82
N LYS A 57 2.72 22.24 -3.81
CA LYS A 57 2.06 22.93 -4.92
C LYS A 57 1.36 21.96 -5.85
N LYS A 58 1.95 20.78 -6.06
CA LYS A 58 1.39 19.73 -6.93
C LYS A 58 0.56 18.69 -6.17
N ASN A 59 0.44 18.81 -4.84
CA ASN A 59 -0.17 17.81 -3.97
C ASN A 59 0.39 16.39 -4.22
N VAL A 60 1.72 16.29 -4.35
CA VAL A 60 2.42 15.02 -4.58
C VAL A 60 3.27 14.65 -3.38
N ARG A 61 3.23 13.37 -2.99
CA ARG A 61 4.08 12.80 -1.95
C ARG A 61 4.68 11.48 -2.41
N LYS A 62 5.95 11.26 -2.08
CA LYS A 62 6.64 10.00 -2.36
C LYS A 62 7.19 9.42 -1.07
N TYR A 63 6.92 8.14 -0.84
CA TYR A 63 7.37 7.38 0.31
C TYR A 63 8.14 6.16 -0.15
N ASN A 64 9.06 5.69 0.68
CA ASN A 64 9.82 4.48 0.45
C ASN A 64 9.97 3.67 1.73
N LEU A 65 9.81 2.35 1.63
CA LEU A 65 10.18 1.40 2.65
C LEU A 65 11.28 0.49 2.10
N ASP A 66 12.48 0.62 2.66
CA ASP A 66 13.60 -0.28 2.38
C ASP A 66 13.44 -1.56 3.21
N ILE A 67 13.42 -2.71 2.56
CA ILE A 67 13.33 -4.04 3.19
C ILE A 67 14.68 -4.76 3.01
N PRO A 68 15.18 -5.51 4.02
CA PRO A 68 16.43 -6.25 3.90
C PRO A 68 16.49 -7.14 2.66
N GLY A 69 17.68 -7.25 2.07
CA GLY A 69 17.87 -7.99 0.81
C GLY A 69 17.72 -7.14 -0.46
N GLY A 70 17.60 -5.81 -0.34
CA GLY A 70 17.45 -4.94 -1.51
C GLY A 70 16.04 -4.98 -2.09
N THR A 71 15.07 -5.26 -1.24
CA THR A 71 13.65 -5.22 -1.55
C THR A 71 13.10 -3.85 -1.15
N TYR A 72 12.12 -3.33 -1.86
CA TYR A 72 11.59 -2.00 -1.63
C TYR A 72 10.10 -1.92 -1.91
N ILE A 73 9.47 -0.92 -1.29
CA ILE A 73 8.11 -0.48 -1.62
C ILE A 73 8.14 1.03 -1.75
N ASN A 74 8.04 1.52 -2.98
CA ASN A 74 7.88 2.94 -3.27
C ASN A 74 6.39 3.24 -3.45
N ILE A 75 5.93 4.33 -2.83
CA ILE A 75 4.53 4.77 -2.91
C ILE A 75 4.51 6.22 -3.35
N ASN A 76 3.80 6.48 -4.44
CA ASN A 76 3.58 7.81 -4.98
C ASN A 76 2.11 8.17 -4.83
N LEU A 77 1.84 9.22 -4.06
CA LEU A 77 0.52 9.79 -3.87
C LEU A 77 0.40 11.09 -4.63
N ARG A 78 -0.74 11.28 -5.27
CA ARG A 78 -1.14 12.56 -5.85
C ARG A 78 -2.59 12.82 -5.50
N SER A 79 -2.91 14.03 -5.06
CA SER A 79 -4.30 14.48 -4.97
C SER A 79 -4.62 15.46 -6.10
N ASP A 80 -5.73 15.26 -6.78
CA ASP A 80 -6.32 16.24 -7.69
C ASP A 80 -7.73 16.61 -7.20
N GLY A 81 -7.85 17.82 -6.67
CA GLY A 81 -9.03 18.24 -5.92
C GLY A 81 -9.31 17.29 -4.75
N LYS A 82 -10.45 16.59 -4.82
CA LYS A 82 -10.91 15.62 -3.79
C LYS A 82 -10.54 14.17 -4.11
N ARG A 83 -9.82 13.89 -5.20
CA ARG A 83 -9.51 12.53 -5.63
C ARG A 83 -8.05 12.20 -5.38
N MET A 84 -7.81 11.07 -4.72
CA MET A 84 -6.48 10.54 -4.51
C MET A 84 -6.13 9.51 -5.58
N PHE A 85 -4.90 9.61 -6.05
CA PHE A 85 -4.24 8.64 -6.92
C PHE A 85 -3.08 8.04 -6.14
N VAL A 86 -3.00 6.72 -6.15
CA VAL A 86 -1.95 5.97 -5.45
C VAL A 86 -1.26 5.07 -6.46
N GLU A 87 0.07 5.11 -6.45
CA GLU A 87 0.91 4.23 -7.27
C GLU A 87 1.93 3.56 -6.37
N PHE A 88 2.05 2.24 -6.48
CA PHE A 88 3.09 1.45 -5.85
C PHE A 88 4.07 1.00 -6.92
N ASP A 89 5.34 1.12 -6.65
CA ASP A 89 6.40 0.43 -7.36
C ASP A 89 7.15 -0.43 -6.34
N THR A 90 7.13 -1.75 -6.52
CA THR A 90 7.64 -2.69 -5.51
C THR A 90 8.21 -3.94 -6.13
N ASN A 91 9.27 -4.48 -5.54
CA ASN A 91 9.72 -5.85 -5.80
C ASN A 91 9.45 -6.79 -4.60
N GLU A 92 8.69 -6.32 -3.61
CA GLU A 92 8.21 -7.12 -2.48
C GLU A 92 6.97 -7.94 -2.87
N LEU A 93 7.16 -9.25 -3.02
CA LEU A 93 6.08 -10.18 -3.38
C LEU A 93 4.96 -10.20 -2.34
N ALA A 94 5.27 -10.04 -1.06
CA ALA A 94 4.25 -10.01 -0.02
C ALA A 94 3.33 -8.79 -0.15
N GLN A 95 3.87 -7.63 -0.55
CA GLN A 95 3.09 -6.41 -0.81
C GLN A 95 2.17 -6.60 -2.02
N TYR A 96 2.71 -7.17 -3.10
CA TYR A 96 1.93 -7.51 -4.28
C TYR A 96 0.78 -8.46 -3.95
N ASN A 97 1.10 -9.59 -3.29
CA ASN A 97 0.11 -10.61 -2.94
C ASN A 97 -0.96 -10.07 -1.99
N MET A 98 -0.60 -9.20 -1.05
CA MET A 98 -1.54 -8.59 -0.12
C MET A 98 -2.62 -7.78 -0.86
N ILE A 99 -2.23 -6.99 -1.86
CA ILE A 99 -3.18 -6.22 -2.67
C ILE A 99 -3.92 -7.15 -3.64
N TYR A 100 -3.18 -7.92 -4.45
CA TYR A 100 -3.75 -8.78 -5.49
C TYR A 100 -4.80 -9.74 -4.93
N ASN A 101 -4.48 -10.46 -3.85
CA ASN A 101 -5.41 -11.44 -3.27
C ASN A 101 -6.69 -10.77 -2.78
N SER A 102 -6.60 -9.56 -2.21
CA SER A 102 -7.75 -8.81 -1.71
C SER A 102 -8.71 -8.34 -2.81
N ILE A 103 -8.21 -8.19 -4.04
CA ILE A 103 -9.00 -7.66 -5.17
C ILE A 103 -9.25 -8.66 -6.29
N SER A 104 -8.66 -9.85 -6.22
CA SER A 104 -8.65 -10.87 -7.28
C SER A 104 -10.04 -11.25 -7.82
N GLN A 105 -11.07 -11.20 -6.96
CA GLN A 105 -12.47 -11.47 -7.33
C GLN A 105 -13.13 -10.38 -8.19
N TYR A 106 -12.53 -9.20 -8.29
CA TYR A 106 -13.08 -8.04 -9.00
C TYR A 106 -12.43 -7.81 -10.38
N VAL A 107 -11.80 -8.85 -10.94
CA VAL A 107 -11.13 -8.76 -12.25
C VAL A 107 -12.11 -8.32 -13.34
N ASP A 108 -11.75 -7.28 -14.05
CA ASP A 108 -12.44 -6.81 -15.25
C ASP A 108 -11.77 -7.46 -16.47
N LYS A 109 -12.36 -8.56 -16.93
CA LYS A 109 -11.85 -9.33 -18.07
C LYS A 109 -11.98 -8.59 -19.40
N GLU A 110 -12.87 -7.61 -19.50
CA GLU A 110 -13.08 -6.85 -20.74
C GLU A 110 -12.02 -5.75 -20.90
N SER A 111 -11.57 -5.18 -19.78
CA SER A 111 -10.54 -4.13 -19.75
C SER A 111 -9.12 -4.65 -19.49
N ALA A 112 -8.94 -5.95 -19.27
CA ALA A 112 -7.62 -6.56 -19.06
C ALA A 112 -6.87 -6.77 -20.39
N THR A 113 -5.57 -6.50 -20.38
CA THR A 113 -4.65 -6.83 -21.47
C THR A 113 -3.61 -7.84 -20.98
N PRO A 114 -2.82 -8.48 -21.87
CA PRO A 114 -1.78 -9.42 -21.44
C PRO A 114 -0.80 -8.84 -20.41
N ASP A 115 -0.52 -7.54 -20.52
CA ASP A 115 0.49 -6.84 -19.70
C ASP A 115 -0.11 -6.06 -18.52
N VAL A 116 -1.44 -5.82 -18.54
CA VAL A 116 -2.14 -5.03 -17.52
C VAL A 116 -3.40 -5.76 -17.07
N GLN A 117 -3.45 -6.11 -15.79
CA GLN A 117 -4.66 -6.61 -15.15
C GLN A 117 -5.46 -5.45 -14.58
N THR A 118 -6.73 -5.37 -14.94
CA THR A 118 -7.66 -4.32 -14.51
C THR A 118 -8.68 -4.90 -13.53
N PHE A 119 -8.94 -4.20 -12.43
CA PHE A 119 -9.90 -4.59 -11.40
C PHE A 119 -10.84 -3.42 -11.09
N ASN A 120 -12.14 -3.69 -11.11
CA ASN A 120 -13.17 -2.71 -10.77
C ASN A 120 -13.72 -3.01 -9.37
N VAL A 121 -13.12 -2.38 -8.36
CA VAL A 121 -13.47 -2.60 -6.95
C VAL A 121 -14.51 -1.59 -6.51
N LYS A 122 -15.72 -2.06 -6.22
CA LYS A 122 -16.80 -1.22 -5.73
C LYS A 122 -16.37 -0.49 -4.45
N ASP A 123 -16.70 0.80 -4.36
CA ASP A 123 -16.40 1.65 -3.19
C ASP A 123 -14.89 1.83 -2.89
N LEU A 124 -14.02 1.47 -3.85
CA LEU A 124 -12.58 1.78 -3.81
C LEU A 124 -12.10 2.46 -5.10
N GLY A 125 -12.39 1.87 -6.27
CA GLY A 125 -12.01 2.43 -7.56
C GLY A 125 -11.49 1.40 -8.56
N VAL A 126 -10.77 1.91 -9.56
CA VAL A 126 -10.14 1.07 -10.60
C VAL A 126 -8.69 0.85 -10.24
N ILE A 127 -8.28 -0.41 -10.19
CA ILE A 127 -6.91 -0.81 -9.88
C ILE A 127 -6.31 -1.47 -11.12
N TYR A 128 -5.11 -1.01 -11.48
CA TYR A 128 -4.31 -1.57 -12.56
C TYR A 128 -3.06 -2.20 -11.95
N ILE A 129 -2.79 -3.44 -12.31
CA ILE A 129 -1.60 -4.19 -11.88
C ILE A 129 -0.79 -4.57 -13.11
N MET A 130 0.49 -4.21 -13.08
CA MET A 130 1.49 -4.53 -14.08
C MET A 130 2.63 -5.28 -13.39
N ALA A 131 3.18 -6.29 -14.06
CA ALA A 131 4.32 -7.06 -13.57
C ALA A 131 5.40 -7.05 -14.65
N ASP A 132 6.52 -6.43 -14.33
CA ASP A 132 7.66 -6.23 -15.21
C ASP A 132 8.85 -7.05 -14.72
N ASP A 133 9.73 -7.43 -15.65
CA ASP A 133 11.02 -8.00 -15.29
C ASP A 133 11.92 -6.93 -14.67
N ALA A 134 12.60 -7.24 -13.56
CA ALA A 134 13.49 -6.29 -12.90
C ALA A 134 14.64 -5.84 -13.82
N VAL A 135 15.10 -4.59 -13.70
CA VAL A 135 16.25 -4.06 -14.45
C VAL A 135 17.36 -3.69 -13.47
N PRO A 136 18.55 -4.33 -13.53
CA PRO A 136 18.96 -5.39 -14.46
C PRO A 136 18.22 -6.73 -14.25
N TYR A 137 18.07 -7.50 -15.34
CA TYR A 137 17.30 -8.75 -15.36
C TYR A 137 17.68 -9.69 -14.21
N ASN A 138 16.68 -10.06 -13.42
CA ASN A 138 16.83 -11.05 -12.36
C ASN A 138 15.66 -12.04 -12.42
N PRO A 139 15.89 -13.31 -12.76
CA PRO A 139 14.81 -14.30 -12.92
C PRO A 139 14.06 -14.60 -11.61
N THR A 140 14.61 -14.20 -10.46
CA THR A 140 14.00 -14.38 -9.13
C THR A 140 13.31 -13.13 -8.62
N ARG A 141 13.44 -11.98 -9.30
CA ARG A 141 12.85 -10.71 -8.89
C ARG A 141 12.07 -10.08 -10.04
N ARG A 142 10.79 -9.88 -9.80
CA ARG A 142 9.92 -9.06 -10.63
C ARG A 142 9.67 -7.73 -9.96
N GLU A 143 9.41 -6.73 -10.77
CA GLU A 143 8.90 -5.44 -10.31
C GLU A 143 7.40 -5.39 -10.60
N TYR A 144 6.66 -4.87 -9.64
CA TYR A 144 5.21 -4.75 -9.71
C TYR A 144 4.86 -3.28 -9.62
N THR A 145 4.10 -2.80 -10.59
CA THR A 145 3.48 -1.48 -10.52
C THR A 145 1.98 -1.65 -10.29
N ILE A 146 1.48 -1.05 -9.22
CA ILE A 146 0.05 -1.08 -8.86
C ILE A 146 -0.45 0.35 -8.86
N ARG A 147 -1.35 0.68 -9.78
CA ARG A 147 -1.98 2.00 -9.88
C ARG A 147 -3.42 1.93 -9.43
N ILE A 148 -3.81 2.86 -8.57
CA ILE A 148 -5.15 2.93 -7.99
C ILE A 148 -5.72 4.30 -8.29
N VAL A 149 -6.87 4.29 -8.95
CA VAL A 149 -7.67 5.48 -9.25
C VAL A 149 -8.95 5.39 -8.43
N ALA A 150 -9.11 6.29 -7.45
CA ALA A 150 -10.30 6.31 -6.61
C ALA A 150 -11.59 6.38 -7.43
N ASP A 151 -12.62 5.64 -6.99
CA ASP A 151 -13.95 5.73 -7.60
C ASP A 151 -14.46 7.18 -7.59
N LYS A 152 -15.27 7.55 -8.59
CA LYS A 152 -15.79 8.91 -8.73
C LYS A 152 -16.64 9.37 -7.53
N ASN A 153 -17.22 8.43 -6.80
CA ASN A 153 -18.06 8.68 -5.62
C ASN A 153 -17.24 8.82 -4.32
N ILE A 154 -15.96 8.43 -4.35
CA ILE A 154 -15.05 8.61 -3.23
C ILE A 154 -14.50 10.02 -3.27
N THR A 155 -14.55 10.66 -2.11
CA THR A 155 -14.06 12.02 -1.91
C THR A 155 -13.18 12.00 -0.68
N ALA A 156 -11.96 12.52 -0.82
CA ALA A 156 -11.05 12.68 0.29
C ALA A 156 -11.57 13.79 1.21
N TYR A 157 -11.84 13.44 2.46
CA TYR A 157 -12.27 14.38 3.50
C TYR A 157 -11.14 14.66 4.49
N ASP A 158 -11.21 15.82 5.15
CA ASP A 158 -10.32 16.21 6.25
C ASP A 158 -10.61 15.46 7.55
#